data_AF-A0A428RD01-F1
#
_entry.id   AF-A0A428RD01-F1
#
_cell.length_a   1.000
_cell.length_b   1.000
_cell.length_c   1.000
_cell.angle_alpha   90.00
_cell.angle_beta   90.00
_cell.angle_gamma   90.00
#
_symmetry.space_group_name_H-M   'P 1'
#
loop_
_entity.id
_entity.type
_entity.pdbx_description
1 polymer ?
#
loop_
_entity_poly.entity_id
_entity_poly.type
_entity_poly.pdbx_seq_one_letter_code
_entity_poly.pdbx_strand_id
1 'polypeptide(L)'
;LLFKYPDAPSDLLAVMENFDCKLHHVLDFSHVCSDRLYIDVGKETCPLHDSVPSPEAQTYLWRRCCIRHHLNRLYDGNIPKTGQNFYHESMLRDAGGMTTLTPPSSRLRRGGILYGQMYSLTKEIIDAARTFPFQNPDLRHLALDPQLHNGVQSICGKPVSGKSVIDRAYLASKRRCHYGLTDSKQRSFGVREEYRISWALFQNVLTVLRSLAPETRSIKLPGPPPYLWAVRSSVFIDFVWHNINKFTTGFELVQAQCSAGLTTWEQTKIMDMFLRCLRVAAGGHDYSREGALWWSRRELPQPVGLPQVRYGLGFSQTLE
;
A
#
# COMPACT_ATOMS: atom_id res chain seq x y z
N LEU A 1 13.71 17.26 2.28
CA LEU A 1 15.03 16.60 2.05
C LEU A 1 14.76 15.31 1.29
N LEU A 2 14.75 15.35 -0.03
CA LEU A 2 14.62 14.15 -0.87
C LEU A 2 16.02 13.92 -1.48
N PHE A 3 16.71 12.92 -0.96
CA PHE A 3 18.07 12.60 -1.38
C PHE A 3 18.00 11.69 -2.61
N LYS A 4 17.96 12.27 -3.81
CA LYS A 4 18.25 11.54 -5.05
C LYS A 4 19.72 11.77 -5.38
N TYR A 5 20.52 10.72 -5.33
CA TYR A 5 21.84 10.72 -5.93
C TYR A 5 21.73 9.96 -7.26
N PRO A 6 21.95 10.61 -8.40
CA PRO A 6 22.09 9.91 -9.68
C PRO A 6 23.33 8.99 -9.69
N ASP A 7 24.32 9.28 -8.83
CA ASP A 7 25.57 8.51 -8.66
C ASP A 7 25.71 7.93 -7.24
N ALA A 8 24.62 7.40 -6.66
CA ALA A 8 24.68 6.78 -5.34
C ALA A 8 25.76 5.68 -5.34
N PRO A 9 26.72 5.67 -4.38
CA PRO A 9 27.66 4.57 -4.26
C PRO A 9 26.90 3.25 -4.20
N SER A 10 27.33 2.25 -4.99
CA SER A 10 26.77 0.90 -4.93
C SER A 10 27.13 0.14 -3.65
N ASP A 11 27.89 0.79 -2.74
CA ASP A 11 28.29 0.29 -1.44
C ASP A 11 27.45 0.93 -0.33
N LEU A 12 26.71 0.08 0.40
CA LEU A 12 25.89 0.47 1.55
C LEU A 12 26.70 1.22 2.61
N LEU A 13 27.99 0.88 2.80
CA LEU A 13 28.85 1.56 3.75
C LEU A 13 28.97 3.05 3.41
N ALA A 14 29.33 3.37 2.16
CA ALA A 14 29.53 4.75 1.72
C ALA A 14 28.25 5.59 1.83
N VAL A 15 27.08 4.99 1.53
CA VAL A 15 25.77 5.65 1.71
C VAL A 15 25.52 5.98 3.18
N MET A 16 25.75 5.02 4.08
CA MET A 16 25.52 5.21 5.50
C MET A 16 26.53 6.18 6.14
N GLU A 17 27.81 6.14 5.75
CA GLU A 17 28.82 7.11 6.24
C GLU A 17 28.52 8.54 5.79
N ASN A 18 28.09 8.72 4.54
CA ASN A 18 27.69 10.03 4.06
C ASN A 18 26.46 10.55 4.82
N PHE A 19 25.47 9.69 5.06
CA PHE A 19 24.31 10.04 5.89
C PHE A 19 24.73 10.41 7.32
N ASP A 20 25.61 9.64 7.94
CA ASP A 20 26.15 9.88 9.28
C ASP A 20 26.83 11.25 9.38
N CYS A 21 27.77 11.54 8.47
CA CYS A 21 28.46 12.84 8.40
C CYS A 21 27.49 14.00 8.20
N LYS A 22 26.51 13.85 7.30
CA LYS A 22 25.51 14.89 7.04
C LYS A 22 24.61 15.13 8.23
N LEU A 23 24.21 14.07 8.92
CA LEU A 23 23.35 14.19 10.09
C LEU A 23 24.06 14.96 11.20
N HIS A 24 25.34 14.68 11.47
CA HIS A 24 26.17 15.41 12.43
C HIS A 24 26.45 16.87 12.01
N HIS A 25 26.41 17.18 10.72
CA HIS A 25 26.55 18.56 10.25
C HIS A 25 25.28 19.40 10.48
N VAL A 26 24.11 18.77 10.45
CA VAL A 26 22.80 19.45 10.53
C VAL A 26 22.24 19.44 11.96
N LEU A 27 22.57 18.42 12.76
CA LEU A 27 22.09 18.28 14.12
C LEU A 27 23.24 18.38 15.12
N ASP A 28 23.01 19.11 16.19
CA ASP A 28 23.88 19.06 17.37
C ASP A 28 23.53 17.85 18.22
N PHE A 29 24.38 16.82 18.15
CA PHE A 29 24.18 15.57 18.87
C PHE A 29 24.31 15.70 20.39
N SER A 30 24.84 16.81 20.92
CA SER A 30 24.82 17.08 22.36
C SER A 30 23.40 17.26 22.91
N HIS A 31 22.45 17.62 22.03
CA HIS A 31 21.03 17.77 22.35
C HIS A 31 20.16 16.60 21.87
N VAL A 32 20.76 15.56 21.27
CA VAL A 32 20.04 14.40 20.74
C VAL A 32 20.12 13.24 21.74
N CYS A 33 18.97 12.83 22.25
CA CYS A 33 18.85 11.57 22.99
C CYS A 33 18.98 10.40 22.01
N SER A 34 20.16 9.77 21.97
CA SER A 34 20.48 8.67 21.05
C SER A 34 19.57 7.44 21.19
N ASP A 35 18.99 7.23 22.38
CA ASP A 35 17.99 6.20 22.68
C ASP A 35 16.59 6.50 22.10
N ARG A 36 16.35 7.74 21.66
CA ARG A 36 15.08 8.23 21.09
C ARG A 36 15.20 8.75 19.67
N LEU A 37 16.40 8.70 19.10
CA LEU A 37 16.61 9.00 17.69
C LEU A 37 16.35 7.75 16.84
N TYR A 38 15.45 7.88 15.88
CA TYR A 38 15.14 6.85 14.90
C TYR A 38 15.33 7.39 13.48
N ILE A 39 15.81 6.52 12.61
CA ILE A 39 16.03 6.81 11.19
C ILE A 39 15.38 5.72 10.35
N ASP A 40 14.95 6.09 9.15
CA ASP A 40 14.42 5.13 8.18
C ASP A 40 15.54 4.73 7.21
N VAL A 41 15.84 3.43 7.14
CA VAL A 41 16.79 2.83 6.20
C VAL A 41 16.03 1.95 5.24
N GLY A 42 16.20 2.19 3.94
CA GLY A 42 15.50 1.48 2.89
C GLY A 42 16.44 0.91 1.84
N LYS A 43 16.02 -0.20 1.23
CA LYS A 43 16.59 -0.68 -0.03
C LYS A 43 15.51 -0.67 -1.10
N GLU A 44 15.93 -0.37 -2.32
CA GLU A 44 15.09 -0.46 -3.51
C GLU A 44 15.67 -1.51 -4.43
N THR A 45 14.84 -2.46 -4.86
CA THR A 45 15.21 -3.44 -5.90
C THR A 45 14.55 -3.00 -7.20
N CYS A 46 15.36 -2.48 -8.11
CA CYS A 46 14.92 -1.98 -9.41
C CYS A 46 15.02 -3.05 -10.50
N PRO A 47 14.15 -3.00 -11.52
CA PRO A 47 14.35 -3.76 -12.74
C PRO A 47 15.65 -3.40 -13.45
N LEU A 48 16.34 -4.41 -14.00
CA LEU A 48 17.62 -4.23 -14.68
C LEU A 48 17.41 -3.47 -15.99
N HIS A 49 18.15 -2.38 -16.19
CA HIS A 49 18.16 -1.61 -17.44
C HIS A 49 19.29 -2.01 -18.41
N ASP A 50 20.34 -2.70 -17.93
CA ASP A 50 21.65 -2.63 -18.59
C ASP A 50 22.11 -3.88 -19.37
N SER A 51 21.26 -4.89 -19.58
CA SER A 51 21.69 -6.14 -20.24
C SER A 51 21.15 -6.35 -21.66
N VAL A 52 20.27 -5.49 -22.18
CA VAL A 52 19.70 -5.61 -23.54
C VAL A 52 19.49 -4.21 -24.14
N PRO A 53 19.80 -3.95 -25.43
CA PRO A 53 19.43 -2.70 -26.07
C PRO A 53 17.90 -2.64 -26.16
N SER A 54 17.27 -1.77 -25.36
CA SER A 54 15.81 -1.66 -25.15
C SER A 54 15.20 -2.80 -24.29
N PRO A 55 15.50 -2.87 -22.98
CA PRO A 55 14.77 -3.77 -22.09
C PRO A 55 13.31 -3.30 -22.02
N GLU A 56 12.38 -4.21 -22.27
CA GLU A 56 10.96 -3.93 -22.06
C GLU A 56 10.74 -3.52 -20.60
N ALA A 57 9.98 -2.45 -20.38
CA ALA A 57 9.71 -1.95 -19.04
C ALA A 57 9.09 -3.05 -18.15
N GLN A 58 9.62 -3.22 -16.94
CA GLN A 58 9.16 -4.24 -16.02
C GLN A 58 8.65 -3.64 -14.71
N THR A 59 7.64 -4.28 -14.15
CA THR A 59 7.14 -4.04 -12.81
C THR A 59 7.51 -5.23 -11.93
N TYR A 60 8.19 -4.95 -10.82
CA TYR A 60 8.45 -5.92 -9.78
C TYR A 60 7.37 -5.85 -8.70
N LEU A 61 6.82 -7.01 -8.32
CA LEU A 61 5.84 -7.12 -7.24
C LEU A 61 6.36 -8.10 -6.19
N TRP A 62 6.16 -7.81 -4.91
CA TRP A 62 6.50 -8.77 -3.86
C TRP A 62 5.58 -9.99 -3.91
N ARG A 63 6.16 -11.19 -3.84
CA ARG A 63 5.38 -12.42 -3.64
C ARG A 63 4.87 -12.48 -2.20
N ARG A 64 3.56 -12.65 -2.03
CA ARG A 64 2.92 -12.69 -0.70
C ARG A 64 3.44 -13.84 0.17
N CYS A 65 3.73 -15.00 -0.43
CA CYS A 65 4.33 -16.13 0.29
C CYS A 65 5.73 -15.79 0.83
N CYS A 66 6.53 -15.03 0.08
CA CYS A 66 7.87 -14.62 0.48
C CYS A 66 7.83 -13.54 1.56
N ILE A 67 6.88 -12.61 1.52
CA ILE A 67 6.60 -11.66 2.62
C ILE A 67 6.28 -12.43 3.91
N ARG A 68 5.37 -13.41 3.83
CA ARG A 68 5.00 -14.25 4.99
C ARG A 68 6.19 -15.04 5.54
N HIS A 69 6.98 -15.65 4.65
CA HIS A 69 8.20 -16.35 5.04
C HIS A 69 9.20 -15.40 5.70
N HIS A 70 9.35 -14.18 5.19
CA HIS A 70 10.20 -13.16 5.79
C HIS A 70 9.76 -12.80 7.20
N LEU A 71 8.46 -12.55 7.43
CA LEU A 71 7.94 -12.33 8.79
C LEU A 71 8.18 -13.51 9.72
N ASN A 72 7.96 -14.74 9.24
CA ASN A 72 8.21 -15.93 10.03
C ASN A 72 9.67 -15.97 10.48
N ARG A 73 10.63 -15.67 9.60
CA ARG A 73 12.05 -15.58 9.99
C ARG A 73 12.32 -14.42 10.93
N LEU A 74 11.73 -13.26 10.68
CA LEU A 74 11.93 -12.05 11.48
C LEU A 74 11.51 -12.23 12.95
N TYR A 75 10.49 -13.06 13.17
CA TYR A 75 9.92 -13.35 14.50
C TYR A 75 10.19 -14.77 14.99
N ASP A 76 11.12 -15.50 14.39
CA ASP A 76 11.49 -16.86 14.79
C ASP A 76 10.25 -17.80 14.90
N GLY A 77 9.31 -17.68 13.94
CA GLY A 77 8.03 -18.39 13.88
C GLY A 77 6.90 -17.81 14.75
N ASN A 78 7.21 -16.89 15.67
CA ASN A 78 6.27 -16.34 16.64
C ASN A 78 5.76 -14.95 16.22
N ILE A 79 5.10 -14.88 15.06
CA ILE A 79 4.57 -13.60 14.53
C ILE A 79 3.58 -12.99 15.55
N PRO A 80 3.71 -11.70 15.90
CA PRO A 80 2.78 -11.03 16.79
C PRO A 80 1.35 -11.01 16.25
N LYS A 81 0.37 -11.07 17.16
CA LYS A 81 -1.06 -11.00 16.80
C LYS A 81 -1.50 -9.62 16.30
N THR A 82 -0.75 -8.56 16.60
CA THR A 82 -1.10 -7.17 16.30
C THR A 82 0.13 -6.39 15.88
N GLY A 83 -0.07 -5.41 15.00
CA GLY A 83 1.00 -4.58 14.43
C GLY A 83 1.40 -4.97 13.01
N GLN A 84 0.81 -6.04 12.46
CA GLN A 84 1.12 -6.58 11.13
C GLN A 84 -0.08 -6.33 10.23
N ASN A 85 0.15 -5.61 9.13
CA ASN A 85 -0.88 -5.38 8.11
C ASN A 85 -0.37 -5.93 6.79
N PHE A 86 -1.24 -6.63 6.08
CA PHE A 86 -0.98 -7.11 4.73
C PHE A 86 -1.88 -6.39 3.75
N TYR A 87 -1.33 -6.04 2.60
CA TYR A 87 -2.01 -5.31 1.55
C TYR A 87 -1.93 -6.15 0.29
N HIS A 88 -3.01 -6.25 -0.47
CA HIS A 88 -2.96 -6.94 -1.77
C HIS A 88 -2.71 -5.91 -2.86
N GLU A 89 -1.87 -6.26 -3.82
CA GLU A 89 -1.56 -5.38 -4.93
C GLU A 89 -2.70 -5.48 -5.96
N SER A 90 -3.51 -4.42 -6.08
CA SER A 90 -4.58 -4.31 -7.09
C SER A 90 -5.44 -5.57 -7.28
N MET A 91 -5.87 -6.19 -6.19
CA MET A 91 -6.68 -7.43 -6.14
C MET A 91 -5.97 -8.72 -6.58
N LEU A 92 -4.64 -8.77 -6.53
CA LEU A 92 -3.90 -10.01 -6.75
C LEU A 92 -3.76 -10.80 -5.43
N ARG A 93 -4.06 -12.10 -5.48
CA ARG A 93 -3.89 -13.02 -4.33
C ARG A 93 -2.43 -13.15 -3.90
N ASP A 94 -1.54 -13.30 -4.88
CA ASP A 94 -0.15 -13.74 -4.66
C ASP A 94 0.86 -12.58 -4.68
N ALA A 95 0.40 -11.34 -4.86
CA ALA A 95 1.21 -10.14 -4.86
C ALA A 95 0.69 -9.12 -3.84
N GLY A 96 1.58 -8.41 -3.16
CA GLY A 96 1.15 -7.47 -2.14
C GLY A 96 2.26 -6.69 -1.45
N GLY A 97 1.88 -6.09 -0.34
CA GLY A 97 2.79 -5.38 0.55
C GLY A 97 2.47 -5.70 2.00
N MET A 98 3.30 -5.18 2.89
CA MET A 98 3.16 -5.40 4.32
C MET A 98 3.77 -4.26 5.11
N THR A 99 3.19 -4.02 6.29
CA THR A 99 3.81 -3.24 7.35
C THR A 99 3.90 -4.09 8.61
N THR A 100 4.96 -3.93 9.40
CA THR A 100 5.14 -4.59 10.68
C THR A 100 5.62 -3.59 11.74
N LEU A 101 4.86 -3.47 12.82
CA LEU A 101 5.27 -2.75 14.02
C LEU A 101 5.76 -3.77 15.03
N THR A 102 7.01 -3.62 15.50
CA THR A 102 7.60 -4.57 16.43
C THR A 102 7.02 -4.38 17.84
N PRO A 103 6.58 -5.43 18.55
CA PRO A 103 6.06 -5.26 19.91
C PRO A 103 7.11 -4.68 20.87
N PRO A 104 6.72 -3.85 21.86
CA PRO A 104 7.65 -3.29 22.85
C PRO A 104 8.56 -4.33 23.53
N SER A 105 8.03 -5.52 23.81
CA SER A 105 8.73 -6.63 24.47
C SER A 105 9.50 -7.55 23.52
N SER A 106 9.50 -7.29 22.21
CA SER A 106 10.15 -8.16 21.23
C SER A 106 11.67 -8.01 21.20
N ARG A 107 12.39 -9.06 20.79
CA ARG A 107 13.84 -9.01 20.53
C ARG A 107 14.20 -7.93 19.51
N LEU A 108 13.40 -7.79 18.46
CA LEU A 108 13.59 -6.78 17.41
C LEU A 108 13.52 -5.37 17.97
N ARG A 109 12.53 -5.10 18.83
CA ARG A 109 12.39 -3.81 19.48
C ARG A 109 13.60 -3.48 20.36
N ARG A 110 14.02 -4.42 21.20
CA ARG A 110 15.24 -4.27 22.03
C ARG A 110 16.49 -4.10 21.18
N GLY A 111 16.56 -4.76 20.03
CA GLY A 111 17.63 -4.62 19.05
C GLY A 111 17.56 -3.34 18.22
N GLY A 112 16.55 -2.49 18.42
CA GLY A 112 16.46 -1.18 17.78
C GLY A 112 15.59 -1.12 16.52
N ILE A 113 14.90 -2.18 16.12
CA ILE A 113 13.97 -2.16 14.98
C ILE A 113 12.57 -1.81 15.51
N LEU A 114 12.02 -0.66 15.11
CA LEU A 114 10.71 -0.16 15.53
C LEU A 114 9.62 -0.56 14.53
N TYR A 115 9.89 -0.41 13.24
CA TYR A 115 8.92 -0.62 12.18
C TYR A 115 9.60 -1.16 10.92
N GLY A 116 8.87 -1.94 10.13
CA GLY A 116 9.30 -2.40 8.82
C GLY A 116 8.17 -2.32 7.79
N GLN A 117 8.51 -2.08 6.53
CA GLN A 117 7.56 -2.02 5.44
C GLN A 117 8.14 -2.62 4.16
N MET A 118 7.31 -3.38 3.44
CA MET A 118 7.60 -3.93 2.11
C MET A 118 6.48 -3.53 1.18
N TYR A 119 6.80 -2.87 0.06
CA TYR A 119 5.79 -2.44 -0.90
C TYR A 119 6.35 -2.33 -2.33
N SER A 120 5.45 -2.36 -3.30
CA SER A 120 5.76 -2.07 -4.70
C SER A 120 5.70 -0.57 -4.98
N LEU A 121 6.59 -0.06 -5.83
CA LEU A 121 6.59 1.34 -6.26
C LEU A 121 5.44 1.71 -7.19
N THR A 122 4.70 0.72 -7.68
CA THR A 122 3.44 0.92 -8.42
C THR A 122 2.43 1.76 -7.64
N LYS A 123 2.49 1.77 -6.30
CA LYS A 123 1.66 2.66 -5.47
C LYS A 123 1.88 4.14 -5.81
N GLU A 124 3.09 4.53 -6.21
CA GLU A 124 3.47 5.92 -6.47
C GLU A 124 2.84 6.47 -7.76
N ILE A 125 2.30 5.59 -8.62
CA ILE A 125 1.68 5.97 -9.90
C ILE A 125 0.45 6.86 -9.70
N ILE A 126 -0.31 6.61 -8.62
CA ILE A 126 -1.58 7.28 -8.33
C ILE A 126 -1.63 7.91 -6.94
N ASP A 127 -0.56 7.77 -6.16
CA ASP A 127 -0.38 8.48 -4.90
C ASP A 127 -0.17 9.97 -5.15
N ALA A 128 -0.94 10.82 -4.46
CA ALA A 128 -0.64 12.23 -4.32
C ALA A 128 -0.57 12.58 -2.83
N ALA A 129 0.65 12.71 -2.30
CA ALA A 129 0.90 13.06 -0.90
C ALA A 129 0.13 12.18 0.12
N ARG A 130 0.17 10.85 -0.08
CA ARG A 130 -0.53 9.81 0.70
C ARG A 130 -2.05 9.80 0.52
N THR A 131 -2.57 10.51 -0.48
CA THR A 131 -3.99 10.51 -0.82
C THR A 131 -4.20 9.69 -2.08
N PHE A 132 -4.83 8.52 -1.95
CA PHE A 132 -5.13 7.67 -3.10
C PHE A 132 -6.48 8.00 -3.72
N PRO A 133 -6.69 7.67 -5.01
CA PRO A 133 -7.98 7.78 -5.66
C PRO A 133 -9.08 7.07 -4.87
N PHE A 134 -10.29 7.62 -4.92
CA PHE A 134 -11.50 7.06 -4.31
C PHE A 134 -11.48 6.94 -2.77
N GLN A 135 -10.48 7.47 -2.06
CA GLN A 135 -10.42 7.43 -0.59
C GLN A 135 -11.32 8.46 0.12
N ASN A 136 -11.91 9.42 -0.60
CA ASN A 136 -12.83 10.37 0.01
C ASN A 136 -14.06 9.61 0.57
N PRO A 137 -14.30 9.63 1.89
CA PRO A 137 -15.39 8.87 2.52
C PRO A 137 -16.77 9.32 2.02
N ASP A 138 -16.93 10.58 1.60
CA ASP A 138 -18.18 11.14 1.11
C ASP A 138 -18.58 10.56 -0.26
N LEU A 139 -17.68 9.88 -0.98
CA LEU A 139 -18.01 9.24 -2.26
C LEU A 139 -19.15 8.23 -2.12
N ARG A 140 -19.31 7.62 -0.95
CA ARG A 140 -20.42 6.69 -0.65
C ARG A 140 -21.79 7.37 -0.74
N HIS A 141 -21.86 8.69 -0.58
CA HIS A 141 -23.10 9.45 -0.75
C HIS A 141 -23.59 9.47 -2.21
N LEU A 142 -22.72 9.19 -3.19
CA LEU A 142 -23.13 9.03 -4.59
C LEU A 142 -24.06 7.83 -4.81
N ALA A 143 -24.08 6.87 -3.87
CA ALA A 143 -24.97 5.72 -3.89
C ALA A 143 -26.35 6.01 -3.25
N LEU A 144 -26.50 7.14 -2.55
CA LEU A 144 -27.74 7.47 -1.84
C LEU A 144 -28.74 8.16 -2.77
N ASP A 145 -30.03 7.92 -2.51
CA ASP A 145 -31.08 8.70 -3.15
C ASP A 145 -30.94 10.19 -2.80
N PRO A 146 -31.10 11.12 -3.76
CA PRO A 146 -31.01 12.55 -3.50
C PRO A 146 -31.96 13.04 -2.38
N GLN A 147 -33.14 12.46 -2.24
CA GLN A 147 -34.08 12.81 -1.17
C GLN A 147 -33.55 12.38 0.20
N LEU A 148 -33.00 11.16 0.29
CA LEU A 148 -32.35 10.68 1.52
C LEU A 148 -31.13 11.52 1.88
N HIS A 149 -30.31 11.88 0.89
CA HIS A 149 -29.16 12.74 1.09
C HIS A 149 -29.57 14.12 1.66
N ASN A 150 -30.57 14.75 1.05
CA ASN A 150 -31.10 16.05 1.51
C ASN A 150 -31.75 15.95 2.89
N GLY A 151 -32.47 14.85 3.17
CA GLY A 151 -33.07 14.59 4.48
C GLY A 151 -32.03 14.38 5.58
N VAL A 152 -30.94 13.66 5.31
CA VAL A 152 -29.83 13.52 6.28
C VAL A 152 -29.17 14.86 6.54
N GLN A 153 -29.00 15.69 5.50
CA GLN A 153 -28.43 17.03 5.65
C GLN A 153 -29.32 17.95 6.50
N SER A 154 -30.65 17.89 6.34
CA SER A 154 -31.58 18.71 7.12
C SER A 154 -31.66 18.27 8.59
N ILE A 155 -31.53 16.98 8.87
CA ILE A 155 -31.58 16.43 10.24
C ILE A 155 -30.25 16.63 10.98
N CYS A 156 -29.12 16.37 10.34
CA CYS A 156 -27.82 16.33 11.02
C CYS A 156 -27.16 17.71 11.19
N GLY A 157 -27.67 18.76 10.56
CA GLY A 157 -27.19 20.15 10.69
C GLY A 157 -25.75 20.42 10.24
N LYS A 158 -24.98 19.38 9.88
CA LYS A 158 -23.63 19.48 9.32
C LYS A 158 -23.72 19.64 7.81
N PRO A 159 -22.91 20.52 7.20
CA PRO A 159 -22.82 20.59 5.76
C PRO A 159 -22.22 19.28 5.24
N VAL A 160 -23.06 18.40 4.72
CA VAL A 160 -22.60 17.29 3.87
C VAL A 160 -22.01 17.93 2.61
N SER A 161 -20.86 17.43 2.15
CA SER A 161 -20.23 17.90 0.91
C SER A 161 -21.29 17.98 -0.19
N GLY A 162 -21.45 19.15 -0.82
CA GLY A 162 -22.45 19.33 -1.87
C GLY A 162 -22.24 18.30 -2.99
N LYS A 163 -23.32 17.79 -3.58
CA LYS A 163 -23.27 16.75 -4.63
C LYS A 163 -22.22 17.05 -5.72
N SER A 164 -22.14 18.31 -6.18
CA SER A 164 -21.16 18.77 -7.16
C SER A 164 -19.70 18.66 -6.71
N VAL A 165 -19.40 18.72 -5.41
CA VAL A 165 -18.07 18.50 -4.85
C VAL A 165 -17.73 17.01 -4.89
N ILE A 166 -18.68 16.15 -4.50
CA ILE A 166 -18.49 14.70 -4.46
C ILE A 166 -18.33 14.14 -5.89
N ASP A 167 -19.14 14.59 -6.84
CA ASP A 167 -19.02 14.26 -8.27
C ASP A 167 -17.64 14.66 -8.82
N ARG A 168 -17.18 15.88 -8.49
CA ARG A 168 -15.84 16.34 -8.89
C ARG A 168 -14.73 15.48 -8.27
N ALA A 169 -14.86 15.07 -7.01
CA ALA A 169 -13.90 14.20 -6.35
C ALA A 169 -13.83 12.80 -7.00
N TYR A 170 -14.98 12.25 -7.39
CA TYR A 170 -15.07 11.00 -8.15
C TYR A 170 -14.38 11.11 -9.51
N LEU A 171 -14.72 12.14 -10.29
CA LEU A 171 -14.13 12.37 -11.62
C LEU A 171 -12.64 12.70 -11.55
N ALA A 172 -12.21 13.43 -10.51
CA ALA A 172 -10.78 13.66 -10.25
C ALA A 172 -10.03 12.36 -9.94
N SER A 173 -10.65 11.44 -9.18
CA SER A 173 -10.09 10.12 -8.92
C SER A 173 -9.92 9.31 -10.21
N LYS A 174 -10.96 9.26 -11.07
CA LYS A 174 -10.87 8.60 -12.40
C LYS A 174 -9.76 9.20 -13.26
N ARG A 175 -9.69 10.53 -13.37
CA ARG A 175 -8.66 11.21 -14.16
C ARG A 175 -7.25 10.93 -13.65
N ARG A 176 -7.05 10.94 -12.32
CA ARG A 176 -5.74 10.61 -11.73
C ARG A 176 -5.32 9.19 -12.08
N CYS A 177 -6.23 8.21 -11.95
CA CYS A 177 -5.94 6.84 -12.39
C CYS A 177 -5.59 6.79 -13.87
N HIS A 178 -6.36 7.47 -14.72
CA HIS A 178 -6.14 7.46 -16.17
C HIS A 178 -4.79 7.99 -16.58
N TYR A 179 -4.46 9.21 -16.19
CA TYR A 179 -3.19 9.82 -16.58
C TYR A 179 -2.02 9.10 -15.92
N GLY A 180 -2.10 8.81 -14.62
CA GLY A 180 -1.04 8.11 -13.90
C GLY A 180 -0.69 6.76 -14.53
N LEU A 181 -1.70 5.93 -14.81
CA LEU A 181 -1.49 4.61 -15.40
C LEU A 181 -1.02 4.71 -16.86
N THR A 182 -1.63 5.59 -17.67
CA THR A 182 -1.26 5.75 -19.09
C THR A 182 0.20 6.18 -19.25
N ASP A 183 0.63 7.17 -18.48
CA ASP A 183 2.00 7.72 -18.52
C ASP A 183 3.05 6.74 -17.97
N SER A 184 2.60 5.69 -17.29
CA SER A 184 3.43 4.68 -16.62
C SER A 184 3.62 3.40 -17.41
N LYS A 185 2.91 3.19 -18.54
CA LYS A 185 2.96 1.93 -19.30
C LYS A 185 4.36 1.52 -19.75
N GLN A 186 5.22 2.50 -20.05
CA GLN A 186 6.59 2.29 -20.53
C GLN A 186 7.65 2.55 -19.44
N ARG A 187 7.24 2.61 -18.17
CA ARG A 187 8.15 2.86 -17.04
C ARG A 187 8.36 1.57 -16.25
N SER A 188 9.57 1.38 -15.76
CA SER A 188 9.91 0.30 -14.86
C SER A 188 9.59 0.68 -13.41
N PHE A 189 9.07 -0.26 -12.64
CA PHE A 189 8.75 -0.07 -11.23
C PHE A 189 9.41 -1.16 -10.38
N GLY A 190 10.20 -0.74 -9.41
CA GLY A 190 10.82 -1.64 -8.44
C GLY A 190 9.95 -1.90 -7.22
N VAL A 191 10.58 -2.50 -6.21
CA VAL A 191 10.02 -2.68 -4.88
C VAL A 191 10.92 -2.07 -3.83
N ARG A 192 10.34 -1.67 -2.69
CA ARG A 192 11.07 -1.21 -1.51
C ARG A 192 10.87 -2.10 -0.30
N GLU A 193 11.94 -2.22 0.49
CA GLU A 193 11.94 -2.73 1.85
C GLU A 193 12.60 -1.69 2.75
N GLU A 194 11.87 -1.20 3.75
CA GLU A 194 12.26 -0.11 4.63
C GLU A 194 12.12 -0.52 6.09
N TYR A 195 13.06 -0.07 6.93
CA TYR A 195 13.02 -0.25 8.38
C TYR A 195 13.27 1.06 9.10
N ARG A 196 12.46 1.32 10.12
CA ARG A 196 12.75 2.34 11.12
C ARG A 196 13.62 1.75 12.21
N ILE A 197 14.86 2.20 12.30
CA ILE A 197 15.85 1.72 13.25
C ILE A 197 16.32 2.81 14.21
N SER A 198 16.68 2.43 15.43
CA SER A 198 17.32 3.32 16.40
C SER A 198 18.69 3.76 15.90
N TRP A 199 19.14 4.93 16.33
CA TRP A 199 20.50 5.42 16.07
C TRP A 199 21.59 4.45 16.53
N ALA A 200 21.41 3.83 17.71
CA ALA A 200 22.35 2.83 18.22
C ALA A 200 22.51 1.63 17.26
N LEU A 201 21.40 1.09 16.74
CA LEU A 201 21.43 0.03 15.73
C LEU A 201 22.11 0.51 14.44
N PHE A 202 21.84 1.73 13.98
CA PHE A 202 22.50 2.28 12.80
C PHE A 202 24.03 2.32 12.96
N GLN A 203 24.54 2.83 14.07
CA GLN A 203 25.99 2.89 14.37
C GLN A 203 26.61 1.48 14.46
N ASN A 204 25.89 0.52 15.03
CA ASN A 204 26.35 -0.87 15.09
C ASN A 204 26.43 -1.50 13.69
N VAL A 205 25.43 -1.27 12.83
CA VAL A 205 25.46 -1.73 11.43
C VAL A 205 26.63 -1.08 10.69
N LEU A 206 26.86 0.22 10.88
CA LEU A 206 27.98 0.94 10.28
C LEU A 206 29.33 0.33 10.68
N THR A 207 29.50 0.00 11.97
CA THR A 207 30.70 -0.65 12.50
C THR A 207 30.93 -2.02 11.87
N VAL A 208 29.86 -2.82 11.74
CA VAL A 208 29.94 -4.12 11.05
C VAL A 208 30.34 -3.93 9.58
N LEU A 209 29.70 -3.01 8.86
CA LEU A 209 30.03 -2.74 7.46
C LEU A 209 31.49 -2.32 7.24
N ARG A 210 32.07 -1.54 8.16
CA ARG A 210 33.50 -1.17 8.13
C ARG A 210 34.44 -2.38 8.24
N SER A 211 34.02 -3.41 8.98
CA SER A 211 34.79 -4.66 9.12
C SER A 211 34.64 -5.64 7.95
N LEU A 212 33.61 -5.47 7.11
CA LEU A 212 33.37 -6.34 5.96
C LEU A 212 34.23 -5.95 4.77
N ALA A 213 34.73 -6.95 4.05
CA ALA A 213 35.45 -6.73 2.81
C ALA A 213 34.52 -6.14 1.72
N PRO A 214 35.01 -5.24 0.84
CA PRO A 214 34.18 -4.56 -0.16
C PRO A 214 33.32 -5.49 -1.03
N GLU A 215 33.86 -6.64 -1.43
CA GLU A 215 33.17 -7.65 -2.23
C GLU A 215 31.97 -8.27 -1.50
N THR A 216 32.01 -8.33 -0.16
CA THR A 216 30.90 -8.84 0.65
C THR A 216 29.78 -7.80 0.79
N ARG A 217 30.09 -6.52 0.57
CA ARG A 217 29.13 -5.40 0.66
C ARG A 217 28.40 -5.14 -0.66
N SER A 218 28.98 -5.54 -1.79
CA SER A 218 28.41 -5.34 -3.12
C SER A 218 27.71 -6.61 -3.61
N ILE A 219 26.39 -6.67 -3.46
CA ILE A 219 25.59 -7.79 -3.98
C ILE A 219 25.15 -7.45 -5.41
N LYS A 220 25.75 -8.14 -6.40
CA LYS A 220 25.23 -8.15 -7.77
C LYS A 220 24.20 -9.26 -7.90
N LEU A 221 22.97 -8.88 -8.21
CA LEU A 221 21.91 -9.85 -8.49
C LEU A 221 21.99 -10.26 -9.97
N PRO A 222 22.00 -11.57 -10.29
CA PRO A 222 22.07 -12.04 -11.68
C PRO A 222 20.77 -11.85 -12.46
N GLY A 223 19.70 -11.35 -11.82
CA GLY A 223 18.38 -11.19 -12.39
C GLY A 223 17.34 -10.80 -11.33
N PRO A 224 16.04 -10.81 -11.68
CA PRO A 224 14.97 -10.57 -10.72
C PRO A 224 15.05 -11.59 -9.58
N PRO A 225 15.08 -11.13 -8.31
CA PRO A 225 15.12 -12.05 -7.18
C PRO A 225 13.92 -13.01 -7.15
N PRO A 226 14.11 -14.26 -6.66
CA PRO A 226 13.05 -15.27 -6.66
C PRO A 226 11.86 -14.93 -5.74
N TYR A 227 12.05 -13.98 -4.82
CA TYR A 227 11.00 -13.47 -3.93
C TYR A 227 10.11 -12.40 -4.58
N LEU A 228 10.36 -12.06 -5.85
CA LEU A 228 9.58 -11.09 -6.63
C LEU A 228 8.90 -11.76 -7.83
N TRP A 229 7.78 -11.19 -8.23
CA TRP A 229 7.24 -11.34 -9.58
C TRP A 229 7.87 -10.27 -10.46
N ALA A 230 8.38 -10.63 -11.62
CA ALA A 230 8.78 -9.70 -12.66
C ALA A 230 7.80 -9.82 -13.81
N VAL A 231 7.05 -8.75 -14.08
CA VAL A 231 6.03 -8.71 -15.14
C VAL A 231 6.26 -7.51 -16.04
N ARG A 232 5.81 -7.59 -17.29
CA ARG A 232 5.85 -6.45 -18.22
C ARG A 232 4.99 -5.33 -17.66
N SER A 233 5.52 -4.10 -17.61
CA SER A 233 4.82 -2.96 -17.02
C SER A 233 3.48 -2.71 -17.69
N SER A 234 3.45 -2.75 -19.03
CA SER A 234 2.22 -2.60 -19.83
C SER A 234 1.12 -3.57 -19.39
N VAL A 235 1.45 -4.86 -19.20
CA VAL A 235 0.50 -5.90 -18.77
C VAL A 235 -0.03 -5.63 -17.38
N PHE A 236 0.83 -5.32 -16.42
CA PHE A 236 0.41 -5.03 -15.06
C PHE A 236 -0.46 -3.76 -15.00
N ILE A 237 -0.02 -2.68 -15.65
CA ILE A 237 -0.74 -1.41 -15.68
C ILE A 237 -2.12 -1.57 -16.33
N ASP A 238 -2.21 -2.32 -17.43
CA ASP A 238 -3.49 -2.64 -18.05
C ASP A 238 -4.37 -3.46 -17.09
N PHE A 239 -3.81 -4.45 -16.39
CA PHE A 239 -4.58 -5.19 -15.38
C PHE A 239 -5.16 -4.27 -14.28
N VAL A 240 -4.35 -3.34 -13.74
CA VAL A 240 -4.82 -2.36 -12.75
C VAL A 240 -5.92 -1.47 -13.33
N TRP A 241 -5.72 -0.97 -14.56
CA TRP A 241 -6.68 -0.16 -15.28
C TRP A 241 -8.03 -0.89 -15.47
N HIS A 242 -8.01 -2.14 -15.92
CA HIS A 242 -9.22 -2.95 -16.10
C HIS A 242 -9.93 -3.23 -14.78
N ASN A 243 -9.20 -3.47 -13.68
CA ASN A 243 -9.82 -3.66 -12.37
C ASN A 243 -10.52 -2.39 -11.87
N ILE A 244 -9.90 -1.22 -12.03
CA ILE A 244 -10.54 0.05 -11.68
C ILE A 244 -11.77 0.26 -12.57
N ASN A 245 -11.64 0.10 -13.89
CA ASN A 245 -12.73 0.30 -14.83
C ASN A 245 -13.91 -0.64 -14.58
N LYS A 246 -13.66 -1.91 -14.22
CA LYS A 246 -14.72 -2.87 -13.87
C LYS A 246 -15.68 -2.28 -12.82
N PHE A 247 -15.13 -1.67 -11.78
CA PHE A 247 -15.93 -1.12 -10.69
C PHE A 247 -16.48 0.28 -10.99
N THR A 248 -15.74 1.14 -11.71
CA THR A 248 -16.32 2.43 -12.13
C THR A 248 -17.47 2.22 -13.09
N THR A 249 -17.32 1.35 -14.08
CA THR A 249 -18.37 1.03 -15.05
C THR A 249 -19.57 0.40 -14.36
N GLY A 250 -19.36 -0.55 -13.45
CA GLY A 250 -20.45 -1.13 -12.66
C GLY A 250 -21.22 -0.09 -11.86
N PHE A 251 -20.52 0.83 -11.18
CA PHE A 251 -21.14 1.95 -10.47
C PHE A 251 -21.94 2.85 -11.41
N GLU A 252 -21.33 3.31 -12.50
CA GLU A 252 -21.93 4.26 -13.46
C GLU A 252 -23.15 3.66 -14.16
N LEU A 253 -23.12 2.37 -14.51
CA LEU A 253 -24.26 1.69 -15.11
C LEU A 253 -25.46 1.61 -14.17
N VAL A 254 -25.23 1.23 -12.91
CA VAL A 254 -26.32 1.17 -11.91
C VAL A 254 -26.87 2.58 -11.66
N GLN A 255 -25.98 3.58 -11.55
CA GLN A 255 -26.37 4.97 -11.39
C GLN A 255 -27.20 5.48 -12.58
N ALA A 256 -26.82 5.14 -13.83
CA ALA A 256 -27.54 5.53 -15.03
C ALA A 256 -28.93 4.86 -15.16
N GLN A 257 -29.11 3.69 -14.56
CA GLN A 257 -30.40 2.98 -14.51
C GLN A 257 -31.33 3.48 -13.41
N CYS A 258 -30.82 4.27 -12.46
CA CYS A 258 -31.67 4.87 -11.44
C CYS A 258 -32.63 5.87 -12.10
N SER A 259 -33.93 5.68 -11.88
CA SER A 259 -34.93 6.63 -12.34
C SER A 259 -34.77 7.94 -11.57
N ALA A 260 -35.05 9.08 -12.20
CA ALA A 260 -34.90 10.38 -11.57
C ALA A 260 -35.67 10.45 -10.24
N GLY A 261 -34.95 10.39 -9.11
CA GLY A 261 -35.50 10.49 -7.76
C GLY A 261 -35.98 9.20 -7.11
N LEU A 262 -35.69 8.03 -7.68
CA LEU A 262 -36.02 6.73 -7.07
C LEU A 262 -34.83 5.76 -7.20
N THR A 263 -33.90 5.85 -6.26
CA THR A 263 -32.83 4.84 -6.09
C THR A 263 -33.33 3.74 -5.16
N THR A 264 -33.42 2.50 -5.63
CA THR A 264 -33.82 1.38 -4.77
C THR A 264 -32.72 1.03 -3.76
N TRP A 265 -33.09 0.34 -2.70
CA TRP A 265 -32.15 -0.12 -1.69
C TRP A 265 -31.09 -1.07 -2.26
N GLU A 266 -31.49 -1.92 -3.20
CA GLU A 266 -30.60 -2.85 -3.92
C GLU A 266 -29.60 -2.07 -4.78
N GLN A 267 -30.05 -1.03 -5.49
CA GLN A 267 -29.18 -0.16 -6.28
C GLN A 267 -28.17 0.58 -5.38
N THR A 268 -28.62 1.15 -4.26
CA THR A 268 -27.73 1.80 -3.27
C THR A 268 -26.68 0.82 -2.75
N LYS A 269 -27.06 -0.41 -2.37
CA LYS A 269 -26.12 -1.43 -1.90
C LYS A 269 -25.07 -1.78 -2.95
N ILE A 270 -25.48 -1.98 -4.20
CA ILE A 270 -24.58 -2.35 -5.30
C ILE A 270 -23.63 -1.18 -5.62
N MET A 271 -24.12 0.06 -5.68
CA MET A 271 -23.28 1.24 -5.89
C MET A 271 -22.27 1.43 -4.74
N ASP A 272 -22.70 1.30 -3.49
CA ASP A 272 -21.82 1.35 -2.32
C ASP A 272 -20.71 0.30 -2.39
N MET A 273 -21.08 -0.92 -2.80
CA MET A 273 -20.15 -2.03 -2.98
C MET A 273 -19.09 -1.72 -4.05
N PHE A 274 -19.48 -1.17 -5.21
CA PHE A 274 -18.52 -0.75 -6.23
C PHE A 274 -17.56 0.34 -5.72
N LEU A 275 -18.07 1.33 -4.98
CA LEU A 275 -17.25 2.39 -4.40
C LEU A 275 -16.26 1.84 -3.34
N ARG A 276 -16.66 0.84 -2.55
CA ARG A 276 -15.76 0.12 -1.64
C ARG A 276 -14.68 -0.67 -2.40
N CYS A 277 -15.05 -1.35 -3.48
CA CYS A 277 -14.11 -2.06 -4.35
C CYS A 277 -13.08 -1.10 -4.97
N LEU A 278 -13.48 0.11 -5.37
CA LEU A 278 -12.56 1.12 -5.92
C LEU A 278 -11.49 1.57 -4.91
N ARG A 279 -11.88 1.75 -3.64
CA ARG A 279 -10.93 2.08 -2.56
C ARG A 279 -9.83 1.04 -2.47
N VAL A 280 -10.17 -0.23 -2.49
CA VAL A 280 -9.19 -1.31 -2.33
C VAL A 280 -8.37 -1.55 -3.61
N ALA A 281 -9.00 -1.48 -4.79
CA ALA A 281 -8.35 -1.72 -6.09
C ALA A 281 -7.31 -0.64 -6.44
N ALA A 282 -7.58 0.63 -6.12
CA ALA A 282 -6.67 1.75 -6.38
C ALA A 282 -5.81 2.14 -5.16
N GLY A 283 -6.31 1.96 -3.94
CA GLY A 283 -5.68 2.48 -2.73
C GLY A 283 -4.75 1.52 -1.98
N GLY A 284 -4.51 0.32 -2.50
CA GLY A 284 -3.63 -0.66 -1.87
C GLY A 284 -4.01 -0.99 -0.42
N HIS A 285 -5.32 -1.02 -0.12
CA HIS A 285 -5.82 -1.29 1.23
C HIS A 285 -5.85 -2.79 1.56
N ASP A 286 -5.90 -3.09 2.87
CA ASP A 286 -6.11 -4.44 3.37
C ASP A 286 -7.58 -4.85 3.16
N TYR A 287 -7.82 -5.68 2.14
CA TYR A 287 -9.13 -6.21 1.76
C TYR A 287 -9.82 -6.96 2.91
N SER A 288 -9.04 -7.60 3.80
CA SER A 288 -9.59 -8.42 4.89
C SER A 288 -10.34 -7.61 5.95
N ARG A 289 -10.09 -6.29 5.98
CA ARG A 289 -10.76 -5.36 6.89
C ARG A 289 -12.11 -4.88 6.38
N GLU A 290 -12.37 -4.99 5.07
CA GLU A 290 -13.64 -4.61 4.46
C GLU A 290 -14.59 -5.81 4.50
N GLY A 291 -15.26 -6.02 5.63
CA GLY A 291 -16.09 -7.21 5.86
C GLY A 291 -17.20 -7.44 4.82
N ALA A 292 -17.73 -6.37 4.23
CA ALA A 292 -18.72 -6.44 3.15
C ALA A 292 -18.15 -6.98 1.82
N LEU A 293 -16.84 -6.92 1.64
CA LEU A 293 -16.14 -7.48 0.48
C LEU A 293 -15.52 -8.84 0.80
N TRP A 294 -14.97 -8.98 2.01
CA TRP A 294 -14.16 -10.12 2.38
C TRP A 294 -14.95 -11.40 2.63
N TRP A 295 -15.95 -11.34 3.51
CA TRP A 295 -16.69 -12.53 3.94
C TRP A 295 -17.76 -12.89 2.91
N SER A 296 -17.94 -14.18 2.64
CA SER A 296 -19.15 -14.65 1.93
C SER A 296 -20.31 -14.71 2.94
N ARG A 297 -20.08 -15.45 4.02
CA ARG A 297 -20.94 -15.54 5.21
C ARG A 297 -20.06 -15.64 6.44
N ARG A 298 -20.33 -14.85 7.47
CA ARG A 298 -19.64 -14.92 8.76
C ARG A 298 -20.63 -14.84 9.91
N GLU A 299 -20.63 -15.87 10.74
CA GLU A 299 -21.37 -15.88 12.00
C GLU A 299 -20.50 -15.24 13.08
N LEU A 300 -21.06 -14.25 13.77
CA LEU A 300 -20.45 -13.62 14.94
C LEU A 300 -21.20 -14.09 16.18
N PRO A 301 -20.51 -14.70 17.16
CA PRO A 301 -21.13 -15.09 18.42
C PRO A 301 -21.75 -13.87 19.09
N GLN A 302 -22.98 -14.00 19.58
CA GLN A 302 -23.59 -13.00 20.46
C GLN A 302 -23.63 -13.53 21.90
N PRO A 303 -23.47 -12.66 22.92
CA PRO A 303 -23.55 -13.06 24.33
C PRO A 303 -24.89 -13.71 24.68
N VAL A 304 -25.97 -13.30 24.02
CA VAL A 304 -27.33 -13.83 24.18
C VAL A 304 -28.02 -13.86 22.82
N GLY A 305 -28.71 -14.95 22.50
CA GLY A 305 -29.52 -15.09 21.28
C GLY A 305 -28.79 -15.74 20.11
N LEU A 306 -29.42 -15.67 18.93
CA LEU A 306 -28.88 -16.25 17.69
C LEU A 306 -27.63 -15.48 17.22
N PRO A 307 -26.65 -16.17 16.61
CA PRO A 307 -25.45 -15.54 16.10
C PRO A 307 -25.79 -14.48 15.04
N GLN A 308 -25.07 -13.36 15.07
CA GLN A 308 -25.22 -12.34 14.03
C GLN A 308 -24.55 -12.83 12.76
N VAL A 309 -25.32 -12.97 11.69
CA VAL A 309 -24.78 -13.35 10.38
C VAL A 309 -24.46 -12.09 9.58
N ARG A 310 -23.23 -11.98 9.08
CA ARG A 310 -22.81 -10.97 8.11
C ARG A 310 -22.55 -11.62 6.75
N TYR A 311 -22.93 -10.93 5.69
CA TYR A 311 -22.72 -11.35 4.31
C TYR A 311 -21.87 -10.34 3.55
N GLY A 312 -21.21 -10.81 2.51
CA GLY A 312 -20.40 -9.99 1.62
C GLY A 312 -20.04 -10.74 0.33
N LEU A 313 -19.07 -10.21 -0.42
CA LEU A 313 -18.69 -10.76 -1.73
C LEU A 313 -17.83 -12.02 -1.68
N GLY A 314 -17.34 -12.43 -0.51
CA GLY A 314 -16.55 -13.65 -0.40
C GLY A 314 -15.16 -13.58 -1.05
N PHE A 315 -14.55 -12.40 -1.13
CA PHE A 315 -13.19 -12.26 -1.67
C PHE A 315 -12.15 -13.11 -0.93
N SER A 316 -12.39 -13.51 0.32
CA SER A 316 -11.52 -14.45 1.02
C SER A 316 -11.36 -15.78 0.27
N GLN A 317 -12.39 -16.23 -0.47
CA GLN A 317 -12.34 -17.50 -1.22
C GLN A 317 -11.38 -17.45 -2.42
N THR A 318 -11.06 -16.25 -2.92
CA THR A 318 -10.18 -16.06 -4.07
C THR A 318 -8.85 -15.41 -3.71
N LEU A 319 -8.78 -14.69 -2.58
CA LEU A 319 -7.62 -13.93 -2.13
C LEU A 319 -6.88 -14.55 -0.91
N GLU A 320 -7.41 -15.58 -0.26
CA GLU A 320 -6.65 -16.40 0.72
C GLU A 320 -6.06 -17.66 0.11
#